data_AF-A0A4S2RDG6-F1
#
_entry.id   AF-A0A4S2RDG6-F1
#
_cell.length_a   1.000
_cell.length_b   1.000
_cell.length_c   1.000
_cell.angle_alpha   90.00
_cell.angle_beta   90.00
_cell.angle_gamma   90.00
#
_symmetry.space_group_name_H-M   'P 1'
#
loop_
_entity.id
_entity.type
_entity.pdbx_description
1 polymer ?
#
loop_
_entity_poly.entity_id
_entity_poly.type
_entity_poly.pdbx_seq_one_letter_code
_entity_poly.pdbx_strand_id
1 'polypeptide(L)'
;MQLSLGHTWTNRHRFTVVGPATQLQNAFSSGTPVTLTGEDCTGDRVYLGVTRQTYGDMGVTMETLGLDAHLGEDASYLIDTQRLAEAPQLAAIIASEQARADQIDAEVAAQDDRYLDSDYE
;
A
#
# COMPACT_ATOMS: atom_id res chain seq x y z
N MET A 1 20.71 8.27 -3.82
CA MET A 1 19.91 7.04 -3.98
C MET A 1 18.48 7.50 -4.18
N GLN A 2 17.86 7.12 -5.29
CA GLN A 2 16.52 7.59 -5.65
C GLN A 2 15.54 6.46 -5.37
N LEU A 3 14.65 6.68 -4.41
CA LEU A 3 13.57 5.80 -3.99
C LEU A 3 12.27 6.43 -4.43
N SER A 4 11.59 5.75 -5.36
CA SER A 4 10.37 6.25 -6.00
C SER A 4 9.16 5.48 -5.50
N LEU A 5 8.06 6.20 -5.28
CA LEU A 5 6.78 5.60 -4.93
C LEU A 5 6.17 4.95 -6.18
N GLY A 6 5.89 3.67 -6.11
CA GLY A 6 5.07 2.95 -7.08
C GLY A 6 3.67 2.75 -6.52
N HIS A 7 2.64 2.97 -7.34
CA HIS A 7 1.26 2.63 -7.01
C HIS A 7 0.70 1.73 -8.10
N THR A 8 0.22 0.55 -7.73
CA THR A 8 -0.53 -0.32 -8.63
C THR A 8 -2.00 -0.30 -8.25
N TRP A 9 -2.83 0.22 -9.17
CA TRP A 9 -4.30 0.22 -9.12
C TRP A 9 -4.86 -1.20 -9.37
N THR A 10 -4.34 -2.18 -8.65
CA THR A 10 -4.98 -3.49 -8.53
C THR A 10 -5.82 -3.50 -7.26
N ASN A 11 -6.76 -4.44 -7.18
CA ASN A 11 -7.85 -4.61 -6.20
C ASN A 11 -7.44 -4.67 -4.70
N ARG A 12 -6.26 -4.16 -4.32
CA ARG A 12 -5.65 -4.22 -2.98
C ARG A 12 -4.93 -2.94 -2.54
N HIS A 13 -5.08 -1.79 -3.23
CA HIS A 13 -4.48 -0.49 -2.85
C HIS A 13 -3.09 -0.62 -2.19
N ARG A 14 -2.11 -1.10 -2.96
CA ARG A 14 -0.77 -1.39 -2.45
C ARG A 14 0.19 -0.28 -2.82
N PHE A 15 0.80 0.33 -1.80
CA PHE A 15 1.87 1.30 -1.96
C PHE A 15 3.20 0.56 -1.89
N THR A 16 4.05 0.77 -2.90
CA THR A 16 5.39 0.18 -2.94
C THR A 16 6.46 1.24 -3.07
N VAL A 17 7.65 0.95 -2.54
CA VAL A 17 8.86 1.71 -2.84
C VAL A 17 9.70 0.92 -3.82
N VAL A 18 10.25 1.59 -4.82
CA VAL A 18 11.16 1.00 -5.81
C VAL A 18 12.56 1.56 -5.61
N GLY A 19 13.55 0.67 -5.63
CA GLY A 19 14.96 1.02 -5.54
C GLY A 19 15.88 -0.21 -5.44
N PRO A 20 17.17 -0.02 -5.11
CA PRO A 20 18.16 -1.07 -5.13
C PRO A 20 17.79 -2.26 -4.25
N ALA A 21 17.73 -3.46 -4.84
CA ALA A 21 17.17 -4.64 -4.19
C ALA A 21 17.86 -4.98 -2.87
N THR A 22 19.20 -4.94 -2.84
CA THR A 22 20.00 -5.22 -1.63
C THR A 22 19.74 -4.21 -0.51
N GLN A 23 19.53 -2.93 -0.85
CA GLN A 23 19.29 -1.91 0.16
C GLN A 23 17.88 -2.01 0.74
N LEU A 24 16.88 -2.24 -0.11
CA LEU A 24 15.51 -2.46 0.34
C LEU A 24 15.37 -3.75 1.16
N GLN A 25 16.04 -4.82 0.74
CA GLN A 25 16.11 -6.06 1.51
C GLN A 25 16.74 -5.83 2.89
N ASN A 26 17.89 -5.14 2.94
CA ASN A 26 18.53 -4.84 4.21
C ASN A 26 17.63 -4.01 5.12
N ALA A 27 17.00 -2.96 4.59
CA ALA A 27 16.09 -2.10 5.36
C ALA A 27 14.87 -2.85 5.89
N PHE A 28 14.31 -3.75 5.07
CA PHE A 28 13.22 -4.64 5.49
C PHE A 28 13.67 -5.60 6.60
N SER A 29 14.80 -6.28 6.43
CA SER A 29 15.32 -7.24 7.42
C SER A 29 15.77 -6.59 8.73
N SER A 30 16.30 -5.36 8.69
CA SER A 30 16.69 -4.60 9.89
C SER A 30 15.52 -3.86 10.54
N GLY A 31 14.37 -3.78 9.88
CA GLY A 31 13.23 -2.98 10.33
C GLY A 31 13.53 -1.48 10.36
N THR A 32 14.47 -1.00 9.56
CA THR A 32 14.82 0.44 9.50
C THR A 32 13.97 1.17 8.46
N PRO A 33 13.52 2.39 8.75
CA PRO A 33 12.73 3.16 7.79
C PRO A 33 13.59 3.63 6.61
N VAL A 34 12.96 3.68 5.45
CA VAL A 34 13.52 4.14 4.18
C VAL A 34 13.02 5.55 3.90
N THR A 35 13.91 6.44 3.46
CA THR A 35 13.53 7.82 3.12
C THR A 35 13.13 7.92 1.66
N LEU A 36 11.90 8.36 1.40
CA LEU A 36 11.38 8.57 0.07
C LEU A 36 12.02 9.82 -0.57
N THR A 37 12.25 9.75 -1.88
CA THR A 37 12.87 10.86 -2.64
C THR A 37 12.03 11.30 -3.84
N GLY A 38 10.81 10.79 -3.98
CA GLY A 38 9.87 11.24 -5.02
C GLY A 38 9.33 12.63 -4.70
N GLU A 39 9.04 13.43 -5.73
CA GLU A 39 8.62 14.84 -5.58
C GLU A 39 7.50 15.04 -4.56
N ASP A 40 6.49 14.17 -4.55
CA ASP A 40 5.31 14.28 -3.66
C ASP A 40 5.52 13.75 -2.24
N CYS A 41 6.62 13.05 -1.97
CA CYS A 41 6.89 12.41 -0.68
C CYS A 41 8.35 12.62 -0.22
N THR A 42 9.02 13.66 -0.71
CA THR A 42 10.45 13.82 -0.46
C THR A 42 10.72 14.06 1.03
N GLY A 43 11.54 13.20 1.62
CA GLY A 43 11.92 13.29 3.03
C GLY A 43 11.02 12.49 3.98
N ASP A 44 9.89 11.95 3.50
CA ASP A 44 9.07 11.05 4.29
C ASP A 44 9.82 9.74 4.58
N ARG A 45 9.67 9.22 5.79
CA ARG A 45 10.32 7.98 6.23
C ARG A 45 9.29 6.89 6.41
N VAL A 46 9.45 5.82 5.63
CA VAL A 46 8.49 4.73 5.57
C VAL A 46 9.11 3.41 6.01
N TYR A 47 8.35 2.63 6.77
CA TYR A 47 8.73 1.26 7.10
C TYR A 47 8.32 0.33 5.96
N LEU A 48 9.13 -0.70 5.72
CA LEU A 48 8.84 -1.72 4.71
C LEU A 48 8.18 -2.93 5.35
N GLY A 49 7.23 -3.52 4.63
CA GLY A 49 6.53 -4.72 5.03
C GLY A 49 5.09 -4.48 5.43
N VAL A 50 4.18 -5.33 4.95
CA VAL A 50 2.79 -5.34 5.41
C VAL A 50 2.57 -6.62 6.19
N THR A 51 2.10 -6.49 7.43
CA THR A 51 1.65 -7.63 8.22
C THR A 51 0.23 -7.99 7.78
N ARG A 52 0.05 -9.20 7.27
CA ARG A 52 -1.28 -9.74 6.96
C ARG A 52 -1.57 -10.94 7.83
N GLN A 53 -2.84 -11.10 8.17
CA GLN A 53 -3.34 -12.35 8.72
C GLN A 53 -3.58 -13.33 7.57
N THR A 54 -3.01 -14.52 7.70
CA THR A 54 -3.24 -15.66 6.83
C THR A 54 -3.96 -16.75 7.61
N TYR A 55 -4.98 -17.33 7.00
CA TYR A 55 -5.73 -18.44 7.56
C TYR A 55 -5.15 -19.74 7.01
N GLY A 56 -4.46 -20.48 7.86
CA GLY A 56 -3.97 -21.82 7.55
C GLY A 56 -4.80 -22.89 8.26
N ASP A 57 -4.50 -24.16 7.96
CA ASP A 57 -5.14 -25.35 8.54
C ASP A 57 -5.06 -25.38 10.09
N MET A 58 -4.03 -24.74 10.66
CA MET A 58 -3.78 -24.65 12.10
C MET A 58 -4.25 -23.34 12.76
N GLY A 59 -4.98 -22.47 12.03
CA GLY A 59 -5.51 -21.20 12.55
C GLY A 59 -4.90 -19.95 11.92
N VAL A 60 -5.02 -18.82 12.62
CA VAL A 60 -4.59 -17.50 12.13
C VAL A 60 -3.09 -17.31 12.40
N THR A 61 -2.30 -17.13 11.35
CA THR A 61 -0.88 -16.75 11.43
C THR A 61 -0.69 -15.33 10.93
N MET A 62 0.24 -14.57 11.52
CA MET A 62 0.68 -13.28 10.99
C MET A 62 1.88 -13.49 10.08
N GLU A 63 1.75 -13.13 8.82
CA GLU A 63 2.83 -13.13 7.84
C GLU A 63 3.20 -11.69 7.49
N THR A 64 4.50 -11.38 7.54
CA THR A 64 4.99 -10.06 7.09
C THR A 64 5.50 -10.20 5.67
N LEU A 65 4.81 -9.56 4.73
CA LEU A 65 5.19 -9.52 3.32
C LEU A 65 5.96 -8.24 3.02
N GLY A 66 7.24 -8.37 2.63
CA GLY A 66 8.10 -7.25 2.25
C GLY A 66 8.22 -7.07 0.74
N LEU A 67 8.76 -8.07 0.05
CA LEU A 67 9.04 -8.01 -1.38
C LEU A 67 7.74 -8.15 -2.21
N ASP A 68 7.51 -7.19 -3.12
CA ASP A 68 6.39 -7.24 -4.07
C ASP A 68 6.86 -7.79 -5.42
N ALA A 69 7.93 -7.24 -6.00
CA ALA A 69 8.52 -7.73 -7.24
C ALA A 69 10.04 -7.48 -7.30
N HIS A 70 10.74 -8.32 -8.06
CA HIS A 70 12.15 -8.12 -8.39
C HIS A 70 12.26 -7.55 -9.80
N LEU A 71 13.03 -6.48 -9.96
CA LEU A 71 13.17 -5.69 -11.19
C LEU A 71 14.64 -5.69 -11.67
N GLY A 72 15.30 -6.85 -11.61
CA GLY A 72 16.73 -6.97 -11.88
C GLY A 72 17.57 -6.51 -10.69
N GLU A 73 18.36 -5.44 -10.86
CA GLU A 73 19.17 -4.84 -9.78
C GLU A 73 18.32 -4.07 -8.76
N ASP A 74 17.11 -3.68 -9.15
CA ASP A 74 16.11 -3.05 -8.31
C ASP A 74 15.05 -4.06 -7.82
N ALA A 75 14.29 -3.67 -6.80
CA ALA A 75 13.13 -4.37 -6.30
C ALA A 75 12.03 -3.38 -5.90
N SER A 76 10.78 -3.85 -5.88
CA SER A 76 9.67 -3.17 -5.22
C SER A 76 9.37 -3.82 -3.88
N TYR A 77 9.27 -3.01 -2.83
CA TYR A 77 8.87 -3.46 -1.49
C TYR A 77 7.59 -2.78 -1.07
N LEU A 78 6.71 -3.52 -0.39
CA LEU A 78 5.46 -2.99 0.17
C LEU A 78 5.78 -2.03 1.33
N ILE A 79 5.04 -0.94 1.39
CA ILE A 79 5.12 0.03 2.48
C ILE A 79 4.17 -0.37 3.60
N ASP A 80 4.63 -0.29 4.84
CA ASP A 80 3.80 -0.45 6.04
C ASP A 80 2.91 0.79 6.22
N THR A 81 1.70 0.72 5.68
CA THR A 81 0.72 1.81 5.79
C THR A 81 0.15 1.97 7.19
N GLN A 82 0.45 1.08 8.14
CA GLN A 82 0.09 1.25 9.56
C GLN A 82 1.10 2.12 10.32
N ARG A 83 2.30 2.31 9.77
CA ARG A 83 3.40 3.09 10.39
C ARG A 83 3.77 4.32 9.57
N LEU A 84 2.83 5.25 9.48
CA LEU A 84 2.98 6.49 8.70
C LEU A 84 3.23 7.74 9.54
N ALA A 85 3.51 7.59 10.85
CA ALA A 85 3.76 8.73 11.74
C ALA A 85 4.95 9.60 11.29
N GLU A 86 5.94 9.01 10.60
CA GLU A 86 7.10 9.69 10.03
C GLU A 86 6.98 9.96 8.51
N ALA A 87 5.79 9.74 7.95
CA ALA A 87 5.50 9.94 6.52
C ALA A 87 4.17 10.70 6.31
N PRO A 88 4.09 11.98 6.75
CA PRO A 88 2.85 12.75 6.70
C PRO A 88 2.35 13.04 5.28
N GLN A 89 3.24 13.18 4.28
CA GLN A 89 2.83 13.44 2.90
C GLN A 89 2.22 12.17 2.29
N LEU A 90 2.88 11.02 2.50
CA LEU A 90 2.35 9.73 2.08
C LEU A 90 1.01 9.43 2.78
N ALA A 91 0.88 9.73 4.07
CA ALA A 91 -0.38 9.57 4.79
C ALA A 91 -1.52 10.38 4.16
N ALA A 92 -1.25 11.62 3.73
CA ALA A 92 -2.24 12.47 3.06
C ALA A 92 -2.65 11.92 1.68
N ILE A 93 -1.70 11.37 0.92
CA ILE A 93 -1.98 10.72 -0.37
C ILE A 93 -2.85 9.48 -0.15
N ILE A 94 -2.48 8.62 0.80
CA ILE A 94 -3.23 7.40 1.13
C ILE A 94 -4.67 7.76 1.54
N ALA A 95 -4.84 8.74 2.42
CA ALA A 95 -6.16 9.18 2.87
C ALA A 95 -7.01 9.75 1.71
N SER A 96 -6.40 10.50 0.78
CA SER A 96 -7.10 11.04 -0.37
C SER A 96 -7.57 9.96 -1.34
N GLU A 97 -6.73 8.95 -1.59
CA GLU A 97 -7.07 7.80 -2.42
C GLU A 97 -8.16 6.94 -1.77
N GLN A 98 -8.11 6.72 -0.46
CA GLN A 98 -9.15 6.02 0.29
C GLN A 98 -10.49 6.76 0.20
N ALA A 99 -10.50 8.08 0.46
CA ALA A 99 -11.71 8.89 0.35
C ALA A 99 -12.34 8.82 -1.06
N ARG A 100 -11.51 8.74 -2.10
CA ARG A 100 -11.98 8.58 -3.48
C ARG A 100 -12.55 7.18 -3.74
N ALA A 101 -11.97 6.13 -3.16
CA ALA A 101 -12.52 4.78 -3.24
C ALA A 101 -13.87 4.68 -2.52
N ASP A 102 -13.99 5.23 -1.31
CA ASP A 102 -15.25 5.31 -0.55
C ASP A 102 -16.35 6.05 -1.33
N GLN A 103 -16.00 7.12 -2.05
CA GLN A 103 -16.97 7.83 -2.90
C GLN A 103 -17.50 6.95 -4.04
N ILE A 104 -16.61 6.20 -4.71
CA ILE A 104 -17.00 5.29 -5.79
C ILE A 104 -17.90 4.17 -5.24
N ASP A 105 -17.54 3.57 -4.09
CA ASP A 105 -18.36 2.53 -3.44
C ASP A 105 -19.75 3.07 -3.06
N ALA A 106 -19.82 4.30 -2.53
CA ALA A 106 -21.08 4.95 -2.21
C ALA A 106 -21.93 5.24 -3.47
N GLU A 107 -21.31 5.64 -4.58
CA GLU A 107 -22.01 5.84 -5.86
C GLU A 107 -22.55 4.54 -6.44
N VAL A 108 -21.78 3.43 -6.35
CA VAL A 108 -22.21 2.10 -6.78
C VAL A 108 -23.37 1.60 -5.91
N ALA A 109 -23.27 1.72 -4.58
CA ALA A 109 -24.35 1.36 -3.67
C ALA A 109 -25.63 2.17 -3.95
N ALA A 110 -25.51 3.47 -4.24
CA ALA A 110 -26.65 4.32 -4.62
C ALA A 110 -27.21 4.05 -6.02
N GLN A 111 -26.47 3.36 -6.90
CA GLN A 111 -26.97 2.85 -8.17
C GLN A 111 -27.69 1.51 -8.00
N ASP A 112 -27.16 0.63 -7.17
CA ASP A 112 -27.76 -0.69 -6.87
C ASP A 112 -29.15 -0.55 -6.22
N ASP A 113 -29.27 0.39 -5.26
CA ASP A 113 -30.53 0.72 -4.59
C ASP A 113 -31.63 1.20 -5.58
N ARG A 114 -31.23 1.90 -6.66
CA ARG A 114 -32.15 2.36 -7.71
C ARG A 114 -32.59 1.27 -8.68
N TYR A 115 -31.80 0.21 -8.86
CA TYR A 115 -32.18 -0.92 -9.72
C TYR A 115 -33.09 -1.92 -9.00
N LEU A 116 -32.93 -2.07 -7.68
CA LEU A 116 -33.81 -2.93 -6.86
C LEU A 116 -35.25 -2.41 -6.74
N ASP A 117 -35.46 -1.09 -6.83
CA ASP A 117 -36.79 -0.47 -6.81
C ASP A 117 -37.51 -0.52 -8.19
N SER A 118 -36.77 -0.79 -9.27
CA SER A 118 -37.26 -0.73 -10.66
C SER A 118 -37.83 -2.05 -11.21
N ASP A 119 -37.62 -3.18 -10.54
CA ASP A 119 -38.08 -4.52 -10.99
C ASP A 119 -39.32 -5.02 -10.21
N TYR A 120 -39.98 -4.12 -9.48
CA TYR A 120 -41.19 -4.38 -8.67
C TYR A 120 -42.38 -3.50 -9.11
N GLU A 121 -42.67 -3.43 -10.41
CA GLU A 121 -43.95 -2.91 -10.95
C GLU A 121 -44.57 -3.85 -11.99
#